data_AF-A0A4Q9KE83-F1
#
_entry.id   AF-A0A4Q9KE83-F1
#
_cell.length_a   1.000
_cell.length_b   1.000
_cell.length_c   1.000
_cell.angle_alpha   90.00
_cell.angle_beta   90.00
_cell.angle_gamma   90.00
#
_symmetry.space_group_name_H-M   'P 1'
#
loop_
_entity.id
_entity.type
_entity.pdbx_description
1 polymer ?
#
loop_
_entity_poly.entity_id
_entity_poly.type
_entity_poly.pdbx_seq_one_letter_code
_entity_poly.pdbx_strand_id
1 'polypeptide(L)'
;MIRHRDPAAAAARFVTTVLTDFFWLQFSVRLGLRRVRVVDVDHPLDALVPFEPARVGVYLDFIAFWIRPLDDVRRLHGATAQRRAAVEFLGLIRRCYQEAAEVYGTTMSTTRRPRYLRGRFLAIHAFDPHLLCVPSLHIMVVVLAWTFYRRLDAALGARLFGGAVAIADTVLYIKQHSVNCIPAALYAMGRITPDDMTEADVEAFTAALFADTASVAPDAAAAIRAHVLETWRALVADGASDSSWQPAVLRLLAELDRA
;
A
#
# COMPACT_ATOMS: atom_id res chain seq x y z
N MET A 1 11.43 -34.74 7.14
CA MET A 1 10.67 -34.73 5.87
C MET A 1 9.79 -33.48 5.84
N ILE A 2 10.31 -32.36 5.36
CA ILE A 2 9.59 -31.08 5.37
C ILE A 2 8.57 -31.12 4.24
N ARG A 3 7.26 -31.17 4.55
CA ARG A 3 6.19 -30.94 3.57
C ARG A 3 6.54 -29.64 2.83
N HIS A 4 6.89 -29.74 1.55
CA HIS A 4 7.00 -28.57 0.69
C HIS A 4 5.68 -27.82 0.81
N ARG A 5 5.70 -26.65 1.45
CA ARG A 5 4.53 -25.77 1.52
C ARG A 5 4.17 -25.44 0.08
N ASP A 6 2.94 -25.76 -0.31
CA ASP A 6 2.50 -25.66 -1.69
C ASP A 6 2.18 -24.20 -2.06
N PRO A 7 2.87 -23.60 -3.05
CA PRO A 7 2.56 -22.27 -3.54
C PRO A 7 1.12 -22.12 -4.03
N ALA A 8 0.52 -23.18 -4.60
CA ALA A 8 -0.87 -23.12 -5.06
C ALA A 8 -1.84 -22.96 -3.88
N ALA A 9 -1.63 -23.70 -2.80
CA ALA A 9 -2.42 -23.54 -1.57
C ALA A 9 -2.22 -22.15 -0.93
N ALA A 10 -1.00 -21.60 -0.98
CA ALA A 10 -0.75 -20.23 -0.50
C ALA A 10 -1.47 -19.19 -1.35
N ALA A 11 -1.43 -19.33 -2.68
CA ALA A 11 -2.13 -18.47 -3.61
C ALA A 11 -3.65 -18.54 -3.42
N ALA A 12 -4.22 -19.74 -3.25
CA ALA A 12 -5.65 -19.91 -2.98
C ALA A 12 -6.08 -19.18 -1.70
N ARG A 13 -5.34 -19.33 -0.60
CA ARG A 13 -5.63 -18.60 0.66
C ARG A 13 -5.52 -17.08 0.48
N PHE A 14 -4.52 -16.61 -0.25
CA PHE A 14 -4.37 -15.19 -0.56
C PHE A 14 -5.57 -14.69 -1.38
N VAL A 15 -5.95 -15.38 -2.45
CA VAL A 15 -7.12 -15.01 -3.27
C VAL A 15 -8.40 -14.98 -2.44
N THR A 16 -8.65 -16.00 -1.62
CA THR A 16 -9.82 -16.00 -0.71
C THR A 16 -9.82 -14.77 0.21
N THR A 17 -8.65 -14.40 0.75
CA THR A 17 -8.49 -13.22 1.61
C THR A 17 -8.81 -11.94 0.83
N VAL A 18 -8.26 -11.76 -0.38
CA VAL A 18 -8.57 -10.59 -1.22
C VAL A 18 -10.07 -10.50 -1.54
N LEU A 19 -10.70 -11.63 -1.87
CA LEU A 19 -12.13 -11.66 -2.17
C LEU A 19 -12.99 -11.28 -0.96
N THR A 20 -12.59 -11.68 0.25
CA THR A 20 -13.39 -11.50 1.48
C THR A 20 -13.06 -10.20 2.21
N ASP A 21 -11.80 -9.96 2.49
CA ASP A 21 -11.32 -8.87 3.34
C ASP A 21 -11.14 -7.55 2.57
N PHE A 22 -11.06 -7.61 1.24
CA PHE A 22 -11.00 -6.42 0.38
C PHE A 22 -12.29 -6.23 -0.43
N PHE A 23 -12.59 -7.10 -1.39
CA PHE A 23 -13.72 -6.90 -2.31
C PHE A 23 -15.08 -7.01 -1.61
N TRP A 24 -15.37 -8.10 -0.93
CA TRP A 24 -16.65 -8.27 -0.26
C TRP A 24 -16.89 -7.17 0.79
N LEU A 25 -15.86 -6.80 1.55
CA LEU A 25 -15.96 -5.73 2.55
C LEU A 25 -16.44 -4.41 1.92
N GLN A 26 -15.76 -3.89 0.91
CA GLN A 26 -16.15 -2.62 0.27
C GLN A 26 -17.50 -2.68 -0.46
N PHE A 27 -17.79 -3.78 -1.17
CA PHE A 27 -19.05 -3.92 -1.90
C PHE A 27 -20.24 -4.10 -0.95
N SER A 28 -20.06 -4.79 0.18
CA SER A 28 -21.12 -4.94 1.18
C SER A 28 -21.54 -3.60 1.78
N VAL A 29 -20.62 -2.66 1.98
CA VAL A 29 -20.94 -1.29 2.43
C VAL A 29 -21.56 -0.47 1.31
N ARG A 30 -20.98 -0.51 0.10
CA ARG A 30 -21.54 0.17 -1.08
C ARG A 30 -22.99 -0.24 -1.38
N LEU A 31 -23.32 -1.51 -1.21
CA LEU A 31 -24.66 -2.07 -1.44
C LEU A 31 -25.60 -1.93 -0.23
N GLY A 32 -25.14 -1.33 0.88
CA GLY A 32 -25.93 -1.11 2.09
C GLY A 32 -26.17 -2.36 2.95
N LEU A 33 -25.48 -3.47 2.69
CA LEU A 33 -25.54 -4.71 3.48
C LEU A 33 -24.80 -4.60 4.81
N ARG A 34 -23.80 -3.69 4.88
CA ARG A 34 -23.07 -3.34 6.10
C ARG A 34 -23.07 -1.82 6.28
N ARG A 35 -23.13 -1.38 7.53
CA ARG A 35 -22.96 0.03 7.89
C ARG A 35 -21.62 0.20 8.57
N VAL A 36 -20.69 0.84 7.87
CA VAL A 36 -19.38 1.23 8.41
C VAL A 36 -19.22 2.73 8.14
N ARG A 37 -18.70 3.47 9.12
CA ARG A 37 -18.42 4.91 8.95
C ARG A 37 -17.40 5.10 7.83
N VAL A 38 -17.61 6.08 6.97
CA VAL A 38 -16.69 6.44 5.88
C VAL A 38 -16.17 7.85 6.12
N VAL A 39 -14.85 8.01 6.16
CA VAL A 39 -14.17 9.29 6.38
C VAL A 39 -13.52 9.77 5.07
N ASP A 40 -13.64 11.05 4.74
CA ASP A 40 -12.84 11.67 3.67
C ASP A 40 -11.45 11.96 4.24
N VAL A 41 -10.41 11.44 3.59
CA VAL A 41 -9.02 11.57 4.06
C VAL A 41 -8.19 12.51 3.20
N ASP A 42 -8.82 13.25 2.28
CA ASP A 42 -8.13 14.26 1.47
C ASP A 42 -7.39 15.28 2.35
N HIS A 43 -6.20 15.67 1.89
CA HIS A 43 -5.37 16.70 2.47
C HIS A 43 -5.18 17.84 1.45
N PRO A 44 -4.99 19.10 1.88
CA PRO A 44 -4.71 20.21 0.95
C PRO A 44 -3.54 19.95 0.00
N LEU A 45 -2.53 19.18 0.43
CA LEU A 45 -1.39 18.79 -0.42
C LEU A 45 -1.79 17.85 -1.57
N ASP A 46 -2.89 17.11 -1.46
CA ASP A 46 -3.39 16.28 -2.56
C ASP A 46 -3.75 17.14 -3.78
N ALA A 47 -4.17 18.39 -3.57
CA ALA A 47 -4.48 19.31 -4.67
C ALA A 47 -3.23 19.77 -5.45
N LEU A 48 -2.04 19.68 -4.85
CA LEU A 48 -0.77 20.07 -5.48
C LEU A 48 -0.21 19.00 -6.41
N VAL A 49 -0.70 17.76 -6.31
CA VAL A 49 -0.35 16.69 -7.25
C VAL A 49 -1.33 16.77 -8.44
N PRO A 50 -0.88 16.97 -9.69
CA PRO A 50 -1.80 17.01 -10.82
C PRO A 50 -2.45 15.64 -11.07
N PHE A 51 -3.64 15.63 -11.65
CA PHE A 51 -4.25 14.39 -12.13
C PHE A 51 -3.64 13.98 -13.47
N GLU A 52 -2.89 12.88 -13.51
CA GLU A 52 -2.20 12.39 -14.71
C GLU A 52 -2.66 10.97 -15.11
N PRO A 53 -3.78 10.83 -15.84
CA PRO A 53 -4.36 9.54 -16.19
C PRO A 53 -3.44 8.69 -17.08
N ALA A 54 -2.48 9.29 -17.78
CA ALA A 54 -1.48 8.58 -18.59
C ALA A 54 -0.62 7.61 -17.74
N ARG A 55 -0.47 7.87 -16.43
CA ARG A 55 0.31 7.02 -15.51
C ARG A 55 -0.42 5.74 -15.08
N VAL A 56 -1.67 5.52 -15.51
CA VAL A 56 -2.44 4.32 -15.18
C VAL A 56 -1.72 3.01 -15.58
N GLY A 57 -0.80 3.07 -16.55
CA GLY A 57 0.06 1.93 -16.90
C GLY A 57 0.93 1.46 -15.73
N VAL A 58 1.56 2.39 -15.00
CA VAL A 58 2.39 2.09 -13.83
C VAL A 58 1.53 1.52 -12.71
N TYR A 59 0.34 2.10 -12.49
CA TYR A 59 -0.62 1.58 -11.51
C TYR A 59 -1.03 0.14 -11.79
N LEU A 60 -1.35 -0.18 -13.06
CA LEU A 60 -1.77 -1.54 -13.42
C LEU A 60 -0.61 -2.55 -13.45
N ASP A 61 0.65 -2.11 -13.49
CA ASP A 61 1.81 -3.01 -13.35
C ASP A 61 2.01 -3.46 -11.89
N PHE A 62 1.23 -2.92 -10.92
CA PHE A 62 1.31 -3.25 -9.50
C PHE A 62 1.35 -4.76 -9.20
N ILE A 63 0.48 -5.56 -9.83
CA ILE A 63 0.47 -7.01 -9.60
C ILE A 63 1.74 -7.66 -10.15
N ALA A 64 2.17 -7.24 -11.34
CA ALA A 64 3.38 -7.78 -11.95
C ALA A 64 4.65 -7.36 -11.20
N PHE A 65 4.65 -6.17 -10.60
CA PHE A 65 5.76 -5.63 -9.82
C PHE A 65 6.21 -6.58 -8.71
N TRP A 66 5.29 -7.19 -7.97
CA TRP A 66 5.64 -8.09 -6.87
C TRP A 66 5.70 -9.58 -7.27
N ILE A 67 5.12 -9.97 -8.41
CA ILE A 67 5.20 -11.35 -8.94
C ILE A 67 6.51 -11.59 -9.69
N ARG A 68 6.89 -10.70 -10.62
CA ARG A 68 8.06 -10.88 -11.50
C ARG A 68 9.36 -11.16 -10.74
N PRO A 69 9.65 -10.55 -9.58
CA PRO A 69 10.89 -10.82 -8.84
C PRO A 69 11.01 -12.27 -8.34
N LEU A 70 9.93 -13.05 -8.27
CA LEU A 70 10.02 -14.49 -7.99
C LEU A 70 10.82 -15.23 -9.09
N ASP A 71 10.75 -14.78 -10.33
CA ASP A 71 11.57 -15.36 -11.41
C ASP A 71 13.04 -14.97 -11.26
N ASP A 72 13.34 -13.77 -10.77
CA ASP A 72 14.71 -13.38 -10.39
C ASP A 72 15.23 -14.30 -9.27
N VAL A 73 14.43 -14.53 -8.22
CA VAL A 73 14.78 -15.46 -7.14
C VAL A 73 15.04 -16.87 -7.68
N ARG A 74 14.25 -17.34 -8.65
CA ARG A 74 14.48 -18.64 -9.31
C ARG A 74 15.80 -18.69 -10.05
N ARG A 75 16.15 -17.62 -10.78
CA ARG A 75 17.40 -17.53 -11.55
C ARG A 75 18.62 -17.46 -10.63
N LEU A 76 18.54 -16.70 -9.55
CA LEU A 76 19.66 -16.44 -8.64
C LEU A 76 19.86 -17.57 -7.62
N HIS A 77 18.78 -18.17 -7.12
CA HIS A 77 18.81 -19.08 -5.97
C HIS A 77 18.12 -20.44 -6.21
N GLY A 78 17.62 -20.66 -7.43
CA GLY A 78 17.00 -21.93 -7.84
C GLY A 78 15.52 -22.07 -7.47
N ALA A 79 14.90 -23.11 -8.01
CA ALA A 79 13.45 -23.32 -7.91
C ALA A 79 12.95 -23.57 -6.47
N THR A 80 13.76 -24.19 -5.61
CA THR A 80 13.37 -24.43 -4.21
C THR A 80 13.30 -23.13 -3.42
N ALA A 81 14.26 -22.23 -3.62
CA ALA A 81 14.25 -20.90 -3.01
C ALA A 81 13.04 -20.09 -3.49
N GLN A 82 12.76 -20.09 -4.80
CA GLN A 82 11.60 -19.42 -5.37
C GLN A 82 10.28 -19.92 -4.76
N ARG A 83 10.09 -21.24 -4.61
CA ARG A 83 8.86 -21.78 -4.00
C ARG A 83 8.70 -21.36 -2.54
N ARG A 84 9.79 -21.34 -1.77
CA ARG A 84 9.78 -20.88 -0.36
C ARG A 84 9.44 -19.40 -0.28
N ALA A 85 10.12 -18.57 -1.09
CA ALA A 85 9.87 -17.15 -1.18
C ALA A 85 8.41 -16.85 -1.57
N ALA A 86 7.87 -17.55 -2.58
CA ALA A 86 6.48 -17.38 -3.01
C ALA A 86 5.47 -17.67 -1.88
N VAL A 87 5.66 -18.75 -1.11
CA VAL A 87 4.79 -19.09 0.02
C VAL A 87 4.88 -18.06 1.13
N GLU A 88 6.10 -17.65 1.49
CA GLU A 88 6.34 -16.66 2.54
C GLU A 88 5.75 -15.30 2.16
N PHE A 89 6.05 -14.83 0.96
CA PHE A 89 5.59 -13.56 0.43
C PHE A 89 4.07 -13.49 0.32
N LEU A 90 3.41 -14.53 -0.22
CA LEU A 90 1.95 -14.62 -0.25
C LEU A 90 1.36 -14.66 1.16
N GLY A 91 2.05 -15.27 2.13
CA GLY A 91 1.67 -15.25 3.53
C GLY A 91 1.69 -13.83 4.13
N LEU A 92 2.71 -13.05 3.80
CA LEU A 92 2.87 -11.67 4.25
C LEU A 92 1.89 -10.70 3.57
N ILE A 93 1.68 -10.83 2.24
CA ILE A 93 0.64 -10.05 1.56
C ILE A 93 -0.72 -10.38 2.19
N ARG A 94 -1.04 -11.66 2.38
CA ARG A 94 -2.29 -12.07 3.02
C ARG A 94 -2.45 -11.39 4.39
N ARG A 95 -1.39 -11.35 5.20
CA ARG A 95 -1.39 -10.66 6.50
C ARG A 95 -1.67 -9.16 6.36
N CYS A 96 -1.07 -8.48 5.37
CA CYS A 96 -1.35 -7.07 5.09
C CYS A 96 -2.83 -6.83 4.81
N TYR A 97 -3.46 -7.68 3.98
CA TYR A 97 -4.89 -7.59 3.68
C TYR A 97 -5.76 -7.81 4.92
N GLN A 98 -5.45 -8.83 5.72
CA GLN A 98 -6.22 -9.16 6.92
C GLN A 98 -6.15 -8.06 7.97
N GLU A 99 -4.94 -7.60 8.31
CA GLU A 99 -4.77 -6.57 9.34
C GLU A 99 -5.31 -5.21 8.87
N ALA A 100 -5.17 -4.85 7.59
CA ALA A 100 -5.79 -3.65 7.05
C ALA A 100 -7.33 -3.71 7.08
N ALA A 101 -7.90 -4.90 6.85
CA ALA A 101 -9.35 -5.09 6.91
C ALA A 101 -9.94 -4.89 8.32
N GLU A 102 -9.16 -5.02 9.39
CA GLU A 102 -9.60 -4.67 10.75
C GLU A 102 -9.82 -3.16 10.90
N VAL A 103 -8.91 -2.35 10.33
CA VAL A 103 -9.08 -0.89 10.26
C VAL A 103 -10.30 -0.57 9.40
N TYR A 104 -10.36 -1.10 8.18
CA TYR A 104 -11.44 -0.84 7.24
C TYR A 104 -12.82 -1.29 7.74
N GLY A 105 -12.88 -2.40 8.48
CA GLY A 105 -14.11 -2.92 9.08
C GLY A 105 -14.63 -2.04 10.22
N THR A 106 -13.74 -1.28 10.86
CA THR A 106 -14.07 -0.32 11.92
C THR A 106 -14.41 1.06 11.36
N THR A 107 -13.61 1.56 10.42
CA THR A 107 -13.81 2.83 9.73
C THR A 107 -13.21 2.74 8.34
N MET A 108 -14.05 2.96 7.33
CA MET A 108 -13.66 3.07 5.94
C MET A 108 -13.17 4.49 5.64
N SER A 109 -12.38 4.62 4.57
CA SER A 109 -11.82 5.91 4.15
C SER A 109 -11.87 6.05 2.64
N THR A 110 -12.15 7.27 2.18
CA THR A 110 -12.28 7.62 0.76
C THR A 110 -11.54 8.92 0.44
N THR A 111 -11.41 9.24 -0.84
CA THR A 111 -10.84 10.51 -1.34
C THR A 111 -11.63 11.02 -2.52
N ARG A 112 -11.50 12.32 -2.86
CA ARG A 112 -12.15 12.88 -4.04
C ARG A 112 -11.46 12.43 -5.33
N ARG A 113 -12.09 11.46 -6.00
CA ARG A 113 -11.68 11.00 -7.34
C ARG A 113 -12.22 11.93 -8.45
N PRO A 114 -11.37 12.34 -9.41
CA PRO A 114 -11.83 12.97 -10.64
C PRO A 114 -12.82 12.09 -11.39
N ARG A 115 -13.85 12.70 -12.00
CA ARG A 115 -14.79 12.00 -12.88
C ARG A 115 -14.15 11.72 -14.25
N TYR A 116 -13.28 10.72 -14.32
CA TYR A 116 -12.59 10.30 -15.54
C TYR A 116 -13.00 8.89 -15.96
N LEU A 117 -14.05 8.77 -16.78
CA LEU A 117 -14.64 7.49 -17.19
C LEU A 117 -14.18 7.05 -18.59
N ARG A 118 -12.86 6.98 -18.82
CA ARG A 118 -12.29 6.61 -20.13
C ARG A 118 -11.26 5.48 -19.99
N GLY A 119 -11.21 4.60 -21.00
CA GLY A 119 -10.23 3.52 -21.09
C GLY A 119 -10.18 2.65 -19.84
N ARG A 120 -8.97 2.43 -19.32
CA ARG A 120 -8.70 1.61 -18.13
C ARG A 120 -9.39 2.13 -16.85
N PHE A 121 -9.67 3.43 -16.77
CA PHE A 121 -10.36 3.99 -15.60
C PHE A 121 -11.81 3.55 -15.50
N LEU A 122 -12.49 3.20 -16.61
CA LEU A 122 -13.86 2.69 -16.53
C LEU A 122 -13.92 1.42 -15.66
N ALA A 123 -12.96 0.51 -15.85
CA ALA A 123 -12.85 -0.70 -15.04
C ALA A 123 -12.50 -0.38 -13.59
N ILE A 124 -11.55 0.54 -13.34
CA ILE A 124 -11.20 0.97 -11.99
C ILE A 124 -12.44 1.50 -11.27
N HIS A 125 -13.16 2.45 -11.85
CA HIS A 125 -14.36 3.01 -11.24
C HIS A 125 -15.51 1.99 -11.04
N ALA A 126 -15.57 0.94 -11.85
CA ALA A 126 -16.59 -0.11 -11.73
C ALA A 126 -16.27 -1.13 -10.63
N PHE A 127 -14.99 -1.52 -10.50
CA PHE A 127 -14.55 -2.60 -9.60
C PHE A 127 -13.95 -2.11 -8.28
N ASP A 128 -13.78 -0.80 -8.13
CA ASP A 128 -13.27 -0.17 -6.91
C ASP A 128 -14.26 0.88 -6.38
N PRO A 129 -15.18 0.47 -5.49
CA PRO A 129 -15.99 1.35 -4.66
C PRO A 129 -15.23 2.49 -3.97
N HIS A 130 -13.91 2.36 -3.79
CA HIS A 130 -13.02 3.37 -3.21
C HIS A 130 -13.34 3.73 -1.76
N LEU A 131 -13.38 2.70 -0.91
CA LEU A 131 -13.71 2.83 0.51
C LEU A 131 -12.58 2.38 1.45
N LEU A 132 -11.44 1.96 0.89
CA LEU A 132 -10.34 1.32 1.62
C LEU A 132 -9.01 2.08 1.42
N CYS A 133 -9.02 3.39 1.65
CA CYS A 133 -7.87 4.25 1.35
C CYS A 133 -6.73 4.17 2.37
N VAL A 134 -7.05 4.19 3.67
CA VAL A 134 -6.10 4.30 4.78
C VAL A 134 -6.19 3.07 5.68
N PRO A 135 -5.07 2.34 5.86
CA PRO A 135 -3.79 2.52 5.18
C PRO A 135 -3.90 2.17 3.69
N SER A 136 -2.97 2.62 2.84
CA SER A 136 -2.96 2.18 1.43
C SER A 136 -2.36 0.77 1.30
N LEU A 137 -3.17 -0.20 0.89
CA LEU A 137 -2.69 -1.55 0.56
C LEU A 137 -1.69 -1.56 -0.59
N HIS A 138 -1.81 -0.64 -1.57
CA HIS A 138 -0.81 -0.50 -2.63
C HIS A 138 0.56 -0.18 -2.04
N ILE A 139 0.62 0.81 -1.14
CA ILE A 139 1.87 1.20 -0.46
C ILE A 139 2.40 0.05 0.40
N MET A 140 1.55 -0.59 1.20
CA MET A 140 1.96 -1.74 2.03
C MET A 140 2.61 -2.85 1.18
N VAL A 141 1.98 -3.22 0.07
CA VAL A 141 2.47 -4.32 -0.78
C VAL A 141 3.74 -3.94 -1.56
N VAL A 142 3.88 -2.70 -2.06
CA VAL A 142 5.12 -2.32 -2.76
C VAL A 142 6.32 -2.20 -1.82
N VAL A 143 6.09 -1.69 -0.60
CA VAL A 143 7.10 -1.63 0.46
C VAL A 143 7.48 -3.04 0.90
N LEU A 144 6.49 -3.91 1.11
CA LEU A 144 6.73 -5.32 1.39
C LEU A 144 7.54 -5.99 0.29
N ALA A 145 7.19 -5.78 -0.99
CA ALA A 145 7.93 -6.36 -2.11
C ALA A 145 9.40 -5.93 -2.07
N TRP A 146 9.66 -4.62 -2.04
CA TRP A 146 11.01 -4.10 -2.01
C TRP A 146 11.83 -4.65 -0.84
N THR A 147 11.31 -4.56 0.38
CA THR A 147 12.03 -4.95 1.60
C THR A 147 12.22 -6.47 1.71
N PHE A 148 11.20 -7.25 1.36
CA PHE A 148 11.28 -8.72 1.33
C PHE A 148 12.31 -9.21 0.34
N TYR A 149 12.29 -8.71 -0.89
CA TYR A 149 13.25 -9.15 -1.91
C TYR A 149 14.66 -8.65 -1.60
N ARG A 150 14.83 -7.49 -0.96
CA ARG A 150 16.13 -7.03 -0.44
C ARG A 150 16.74 -8.01 0.56
N ARG A 151 15.92 -8.60 1.44
CA ARG A 151 16.40 -9.63 2.38
C ARG A 151 16.88 -10.89 1.67
N LEU A 152 16.30 -11.23 0.52
CA LEU A 152 16.73 -12.37 -0.29
C LEU A 152 17.98 -12.05 -1.12
N ASP A 153 18.03 -10.86 -1.71
CA ASP A 153 19.13 -10.36 -2.53
C ASP A 153 19.13 -8.81 -2.56
N ALA A 154 20.23 -8.21 -2.12
CA ALA A 154 20.33 -6.76 -1.99
C ALA A 154 20.21 -6.01 -3.33
N ALA A 155 20.71 -6.59 -4.43
CA ALA A 155 20.62 -5.98 -5.75
C ALA A 155 19.19 -6.06 -6.32
N LEU A 156 18.47 -7.14 -6.02
CA LEU A 156 17.04 -7.25 -6.34
C LEU A 156 16.22 -6.21 -5.57
N GLY A 157 16.51 -6.04 -4.27
CA GLY A 157 15.95 -4.96 -3.46
C GLY A 157 16.19 -3.58 -4.06
N ALA A 158 17.45 -3.25 -4.36
CA ALA A 158 17.82 -1.95 -4.94
C ALA A 158 17.06 -1.64 -6.25
N ARG A 159 16.87 -2.65 -7.11
CA ARG A 159 16.08 -2.51 -8.35
C ARG A 159 14.60 -2.24 -8.11
N LEU A 160 14.03 -2.81 -7.05
CA LEU A 160 12.61 -2.67 -6.75
C LEU A 160 12.26 -1.37 -6.04
N PHE A 161 13.22 -0.75 -5.35
CA PHE A 161 13.00 0.51 -4.64
C PHE A 161 12.40 1.59 -5.55
N GLY A 162 13.02 1.86 -6.71
CA GLY A 162 12.52 2.86 -7.66
C GLY A 162 11.12 2.53 -8.19
N GLY A 163 10.81 1.24 -8.41
CA GLY A 163 9.47 0.81 -8.81
C GLY A 163 8.42 0.98 -7.70
N ALA A 164 8.80 0.73 -6.45
CA ALA A 164 7.92 0.95 -5.30
C ALA A 164 7.57 2.43 -5.14
N VAL A 165 8.57 3.31 -5.25
CA VAL A 165 8.39 4.77 -5.25
C VAL A 165 7.53 5.22 -6.43
N ALA A 166 7.81 4.72 -7.65
CA ALA A 166 7.03 5.09 -8.83
C ALA A 166 5.55 4.71 -8.73
N ILE A 167 5.23 3.55 -8.14
CA ILE A 167 3.84 3.15 -7.86
C ILE A 167 3.23 4.05 -6.78
N ALA A 168 3.98 4.40 -5.73
CA ALA A 168 3.52 5.29 -4.67
C ALA A 168 3.19 6.71 -5.18
N ASP A 169 4.05 7.30 -6.00
CA ASP A 169 3.76 8.56 -6.67
C ASP A 169 2.54 8.41 -7.59
N THR A 170 2.48 7.31 -8.35
CA THR A 170 1.40 7.08 -9.32
C THR A 170 0.03 7.03 -8.65
N VAL A 171 -0.12 6.38 -7.50
CA VAL A 171 -1.44 6.32 -6.83
C VAL A 171 -1.96 7.70 -6.43
N LEU A 172 -1.06 8.67 -6.18
CA LEU A 172 -1.41 10.07 -5.94
C LEU A 172 -1.72 10.81 -7.26
N TYR A 173 -0.92 10.59 -8.31
CA TYR A 173 -1.15 11.17 -9.64
C TYR A 173 -2.49 10.76 -10.24
N ILE A 174 -2.93 9.52 -10.04
CA ILE A 174 -4.22 9.03 -10.55
C ILE A 174 -5.35 9.16 -9.53
N LYS A 175 -5.10 9.86 -8.41
CA LYS A 175 -6.08 10.17 -7.36
C LYS A 175 -6.77 8.95 -6.77
N GLN A 176 -6.05 7.83 -6.68
CA GLN A 176 -6.54 6.62 -6.01
C GLN A 176 -6.28 6.65 -4.50
N HIS A 177 -5.33 7.45 -4.03
CA HIS A 177 -5.02 7.61 -2.61
C HIS A 177 -4.70 9.09 -2.29
N SER A 178 -4.75 9.41 -1.01
CA SER A 178 -4.29 10.68 -0.43
C SER A 178 -2.86 10.53 0.10
N VAL A 179 -2.13 11.64 0.22
CA VAL A 179 -0.86 11.72 0.96
C VAL A 179 -0.97 11.17 2.39
N ASN A 180 -2.15 11.20 3.03
CA ASN A 180 -2.39 10.60 4.35
C ASN A 180 -2.33 9.06 4.35
N CYS A 181 -2.54 8.42 3.20
CA CYS A 181 -2.55 6.96 3.09
C CYS A 181 -1.16 6.35 3.16
N ILE A 182 -0.12 7.10 2.76
CA ILE A 182 1.27 6.66 2.74
C ILE A 182 1.84 6.47 4.16
N PRO A 183 1.84 7.47 5.08
CA PRO A 183 2.42 7.31 6.39
C PRO A 183 1.74 6.22 7.22
N ALA A 184 0.41 6.09 7.12
CA ALA A 184 -0.32 5.00 7.76
C ALA A 184 0.12 3.61 7.28
N ALA A 185 0.38 3.46 5.97
CA ALA A 185 0.91 2.23 5.41
C ALA A 185 2.35 1.96 5.85
N LEU A 186 3.21 2.98 5.85
CA LEU A 186 4.61 2.84 6.29
C LEU A 186 4.70 2.47 7.79
N TYR A 187 3.86 3.08 8.62
CA TYR A 187 3.74 2.75 10.04
C TYR A 187 3.27 1.30 10.24
N ALA A 188 2.22 0.87 9.52
CA ALA A 188 1.76 -0.51 9.54
C ALA A 188 2.88 -1.49 9.13
N MET A 189 3.62 -1.20 8.06
CA MET A 189 4.71 -2.06 7.60
C MET A 189 5.85 -2.18 8.59
N GLY A 190 6.23 -1.10 9.28
CA GLY A 190 7.21 -1.13 10.38
C GLY A 190 6.78 -2.02 11.56
N ARG A 191 5.47 -2.30 11.70
CA ARG A 191 4.93 -3.18 12.75
C ARG A 191 4.66 -4.60 12.24
N ILE A 192 4.35 -4.78 10.95
CA ILE A 192 4.11 -6.10 10.34
C ILE A 192 5.42 -6.84 10.08
N THR A 193 6.44 -6.13 9.56
CA THR A 193 7.77 -6.68 9.22
C THR A 193 8.89 -5.81 9.82
N PRO A 194 9.00 -5.74 11.16
CA PRO A 194 9.96 -4.85 11.84
C PRO A 194 11.43 -5.16 11.51
N ASP A 195 11.73 -6.43 11.19
CA ASP A 195 13.09 -6.85 10.81
C ASP A 195 13.46 -6.45 9.37
N ASP A 196 12.46 -6.20 8.52
CA ASP A 196 12.66 -5.90 7.09
C ASP A 196 12.48 -4.40 6.79
N MET A 197 11.71 -3.65 7.60
CA MET A 197 11.38 -2.24 7.40
C MET A 197 11.90 -1.38 8.56
N THR A 198 12.97 -0.64 8.32
CA THR A 198 13.62 0.23 9.31
C THR A 198 13.16 1.69 9.21
N GLU A 199 13.48 2.51 10.21
CA GLU A 199 13.28 3.97 10.12
C GLU A 199 14.03 4.58 8.94
N ALA A 200 15.28 4.15 8.70
CA ALA A 200 16.06 4.60 7.55
C ALA A 200 15.38 4.25 6.21
N ASP A 201 14.63 3.15 6.14
CA ASP A 201 13.85 2.78 4.95
C ASP A 201 12.67 3.71 4.74
N VAL A 202 11.98 4.10 5.82
CA VAL A 202 10.90 5.08 5.77
C VAL A 202 11.42 6.42 5.29
N GLU A 203 12.56 6.87 5.84
CA GLU A 203 13.19 8.14 5.46
C GLU A 203 13.65 8.12 4.00
N ALA A 204 14.32 7.05 3.56
CA ALA A 204 14.76 6.91 2.17
C ALA A 204 13.58 6.86 1.20
N PHE A 205 12.55 6.05 1.50
CA PHE A 205 11.35 5.95 0.68
C PHE A 205 10.63 7.29 0.57
N THR A 206 10.47 7.99 1.70
CA THR A 206 9.82 9.31 1.74
C THR A 206 10.65 10.35 0.98
N ALA A 207 11.97 10.37 1.15
CA ALA A 207 12.88 11.26 0.43
C ALA A 207 12.78 11.10 -1.09
N ALA A 208 12.53 9.87 -1.57
CA ALA A 208 12.42 9.55 -2.98
C ALA A 208 11.06 9.92 -3.62
N LEU A 209 10.01 10.15 -2.82
CA LEU A 209 8.70 10.55 -3.35
C LEU A 209 8.82 11.85 -4.16
N PHE A 210 8.30 11.82 -5.38
CA PHE A 210 8.33 12.93 -6.33
C PHE A 210 9.74 13.50 -6.61
N ALA A 211 10.81 12.70 -6.47
CA ALA A 211 12.18 13.17 -6.73
C ALA A 211 12.46 13.41 -8.24
N ASP A 212 11.92 12.54 -9.10
CA ASP A 212 12.26 12.49 -10.54
C ASP A 212 11.11 13.00 -11.44
N THR A 213 10.31 13.96 -10.96
CA THR A 213 9.12 14.41 -11.69
C THR A 213 9.03 15.92 -11.83
N ALA A 214 8.92 16.38 -13.06
CA ALA A 214 8.69 17.79 -13.37
C ALA A 214 7.23 18.23 -13.10
N SER A 215 6.32 17.28 -12.90
CA SER A 215 4.88 17.54 -12.80
C SER A 215 4.44 18.08 -11.44
N VAL A 216 5.26 17.91 -10.40
CA VAL A 216 4.98 18.44 -9.05
C VAL A 216 6.06 19.48 -8.75
N ALA A 217 5.63 20.67 -8.35
CA ALA A 217 6.57 21.75 -8.02
C ALA A 217 7.52 21.32 -6.88
N PRO A 218 8.81 21.71 -6.89
CA PRO A 218 9.76 21.31 -5.87
C PRO A 218 9.31 21.58 -4.43
N ASP A 219 8.72 22.75 -4.19
CA ASP A 219 8.19 23.12 -2.87
C ASP A 219 7.01 22.25 -2.44
N ALA A 220 6.13 21.89 -3.39
CA ALA A 220 5.02 20.98 -3.13
C ALA A 220 5.52 19.56 -2.82
N ALA A 221 6.50 19.07 -3.58
CA ALA A 221 7.13 17.78 -3.31
C ALA A 221 7.79 17.76 -1.92
N ALA A 222 8.51 18.83 -1.56
CA ALA A 222 9.10 18.97 -0.23
C ALA A 222 8.04 18.97 0.89
N ALA A 223 6.94 19.72 0.72
CA ALA A 223 5.84 19.76 1.68
C ALA A 223 5.15 18.40 1.84
N ILE A 224 4.95 17.65 0.75
CA ILE A 224 4.41 16.29 0.80
C ILE A 224 5.34 15.36 1.57
N ARG A 225 6.64 15.40 1.30
CA ARG A 225 7.62 14.56 2.02
C ARG A 225 7.68 14.89 3.50
N ALA A 226 7.68 16.17 3.86
CA ALA A 226 7.62 16.61 5.25
C ALA A 226 6.36 16.09 5.94
N HIS A 227 5.19 16.27 5.33
CA HIS A 227 3.90 15.80 5.85
C HIS A 227 3.89 14.28 6.08
N VAL A 228 4.36 13.49 5.10
CA VAL A 228 4.44 12.03 5.22
C VAL A 228 5.33 11.64 6.39
N LEU A 229 6.52 12.24 6.51
CA LEU A 229 7.46 11.90 7.56
C LEU A 229 6.97 12.31 8.96
N GLU A 230 6.40 13.51 9.08
CA GLU A 230 5.82 14.03 10.32
C GLU A 230 4.63 13.18 10.79
N THR A 231 3.71 12.85 9.87
CA THR A 231 2.55 12.00 10.17
C THR A 231 3.00 10.59 10.57
N TRP A 232 4.01 10.03 9.90
CA TRP A 232 4.56 8.73 10.28
C TRP A 232 5.18 8.77 11.69
N ARG A 233 5.98 9.79 12.01
CA ARG A 233 6.56 9.96 13.37
C ARG A 233 5.47 10.11 14.43
N ALA A 234 4.41 10.85 14.14
CA ALA A 234 3.26 10.98 15.03
C ALA A 234 2.57 9.63 15.29
N LEU A 235 2.36 8.81 14.24
CA LEU A 235 1.80 7.46 14.38
C LEU A 235 2.69 6.53 15.22
N VAL A 236 4.02 6.61 15.04
CA VAL A 236 4.99 5.83 15.84
C VAL A 236 4.91 6.22 17.31
N ALA A 237 4.86 7.52 17.61
CA ALA A 237 4.77 8.02 18.97
C ALA A 237 3.44 7.66 19.63
N ASP A 238 2.32 7.88 18.94
CA ASP A 238 0.97 7.58 19.42
C ASP A 238 0.75 6.07 19.63
N GLY A 239 1.29 5.23 18.73
CA GLY A 239 1.18 3.78 18.80
C GLY A 239 2.20 3.08 19.69
N ALA A 240 3.09 3.81 20.37
CA ALA A 240 4.20 3.22 21.12
C ALA A 240 3.75 2.23 22.21
N SER A 241 2.60 2.48 22.85
CA SER A 241 2.01 1.60 23.86
C SER A 241 1.00 0.60 23.32
N ASP A 242 0.65 0.67 22.04
CA ASP A 242 -0.37 -0.22 21.47
C ASP A 242 0.22 -1.62 21.21
N SER A 243 -0.60 -2.65 21.46
CA SER A 243 -0.25 -4.04 21.18
C SER A 243 -0.21 -4.36 19.67
N SER A 244 -0.83 -3.52 18.85
CA SER A 244 -0.89 -3.64 17.39
C SER A 244 -0.92 -2.25 16.74
N TRP A 245 -0.82 -2.13 15.42
CA TRP A 245 -0.69 -0.83 14.75
C TRP A 245 -2.03 -0.17 14.45
N GLN A 246 -3.11 -0.96 14.39
CA GLN A 246 -4.45 -0.54 14.00
C GLN A 246 -5.01 0.59 14.88
N PRO A 247 -4.86 0.59 16.23
CA PRO A 247 -5.47 1.63 17.07
C PRO A 247 -4.95 3.04 16.77
N ALA A 248 -3.63 3.22 16.57
CA ALA A 248 -3.07 4.52 16.18
C ALA A 248 -3.61 5.02 14.83
N VAL A 249 -3.75 4.13 13.84
CA VAL A 249 -4.35 4.50 12.54
C VAL A 249 -5.84 4.84 12.67
N LEU A 250 -6.57 4.15 13.54
CA LEU A 250 -7.97 4.48 13.83
C LEU A 250 -8.11 5.85 14.53
N ARG A 251 -7.16 6.22 15.40
CA ARG A 251 -7.10 7.56 16.01
C ARG A 251 -6.82 8.64 14.97
N LEU A 252 -5.88 8.42 14.05
CA LEU A 252 -5.65 9.30 12.90
C LEU A 252 -6.94 9.49 12.06
N LEU A 253 -7.65 8.40 11.75
CA LEU A 253 -8.92 8.49 11.02
C LEU A 253 -10.01 9.25 11.79
N ALA A 254 -10.01 9.18 13.12
CA ALA A 254 -10.92 9.96 13.95
C ALA A 254 -10.55 11.45 14.00
N GLU A 255 -9.27 11.79 13.87
CA GLU A 255 -8.79 13.17 13.78
C GLU A 255 -9.13 13.81 12.43
N LEU A 256 -8.90 13.09 11.32
CA LEU A 256 -9.22 13.56 9.98
C LEU A 256 -10.72 13.82 9.79
N ASP A 257 -11.58 13.05 10.45
CA ASP A 257 -13.04 13.25 10.41
C ASP A 257 -13.50 14.52 11.14
N ARG A 258 -12.67 15.10 12.01
CA ARG A 258 -12.97 16.32 12.78
C ARG A 258 -12.40 17.59 12.16
N ALA A 259 -11.48 17.46 11.20
CA ALA A 259 -10.76 18.56 10.56
C ALA A 259 -11.59 19.19 9.42
#